data_AF-A0A954LDR7-F1
#
_entry.id   AF-A0A954LDR7-F1
#
_cell.length_a   1.000
_cell.length_b   1.000
_cell.length_c   1.000
_cell.angle_alpha   90.00
_cell.angle_beta   90.00
_cell.angle_gamma   90.00
#
_symmetry.space_group_name_H-M   'P 1'
#
loop_
_entity.id
_entity.type
_entity.pdbx_description
1 polymer ?
#
loop_
_entity_poly.entity_id
_entity_poly.type
_entity_poly.pdbx_seq_one_letter_code
_entity_poly.pdbx_strand_id
1 'polypeptide(L)'
;MGFINVRGFKHAILVTMGRYDDPTDAGEVSHFQALTAALSATVGLGNIAGVAIAVGMGGPGATLWMVIAGLLGMTAKFAECTL
;
A
#
# COMPACT_ATOMS: atom_id res chain seq x y z
N MET A 1 1.88 -16.53 -3.61
CA MET A 1 1.84 -16.21 -2.17
C MET A 1 0.39 -16.20 -1.67
N GLY A 2 -0.20 -17.35 -1.31
CA GLY A 2 -1.65 -17.56 -1.09
C GLY A 2 -2.39 -16.46 -0.32
N PHE A 3 -2.84 -15.42 -1.03
CA PHE A 3 -3.48 -14.19 -0.52
C PHE A 3 -2.76 -13.56 0.69
N ILE A 4 -1.44 -13.39 0.59
CA ILE A 4 -0.63 -12.79 1.66
C ILE A 4 -1.06 -11.34 1.97
N ASN A 5 -1.50 -10.60 0.96
CA ASN A 5 -2.09 -9.27 1.11
C ASN A 5 -3.31 -9.27 2.04
N VAL A 6 -4.11 -10.34 2.07
CA VAL A 6 -5.28 -10.47 2.96
C VAL A 6 -4.90 -11.03 4.33
N ARG A 7 -4.09 -12.10 4.35
CA ARG A 7 -3.71 -12.78 5.61
C ARG A 7 -2.75 -11.95 6.46
N GLY A 8 -1.85 -11.21 5.82
CA GLY A 8 -0.83 -10.39 6.46
C GLY A 8 -1.31 -8.99 6.86
N PHE A 9 -2.47 -8.53 6.37
CA PHE A 9 -2.93 -7.15 6.56
C PHE A 9 -3.01 -6.74 8.04
N LYS A 10 -3.60 -7.59 8.89
CA LYS A 10 -3.71 -7.34 10.33
C LYS A 10 -2.33 -7.26 10.99
N HIS A 11 -1.41 -8.13 10.61
CA HIS A 11 -0.06 -8.11 11.14
C HIS A 11 0.72 -6.87 10.68
N ALA A 12 0.62 -6.51 9.40
CA ALA A 12 1.22 -5.31 8.83
C ALA A 12 0.78 -4.04 9.58
N ILE A 13 -0.52 -3.90 9.87
CA ILE A 13 -1.03 -2.77 10.67
C ILE A 13 -0.37 -2.73 12.05
N LEU A 14 -0.30 -3.86 12.74
CA LEU A 14 0.29 -3.94 14.08
C LEU A 14 1.79 -3.59 14.07
N VAL A 15 2.53 -3.99 13.04
CA VAL A 15 3.93 -3.61 12.83
C VAL A 15 4.05 -2.11 12.57
N THR A 16 3.26 -1.55 11.64
CA THR A 16 3.34 -0.12 11.31
C THR A 16 2.86 0.81 12.43
N MET A 17 2.06 0.31 13.39
CA MET A 17 1.66 1.05 14.59
C MET A 17 2.70 0.99 15.72
N GLY A 18 3.83 0.31 15.51
CA GLY A 18 4.92 0.26 16.46
C GLY A 18 4.73 -0.74 17.60
N ARG A 19 3.76 -1.67 17.53
CA ARG A 19 3.55 -2.68 18.59
C ARG A 19 4.70 -3.70 18.69
N TYR A 20 5.56 -3.75 17.68
CA TYR A 20 6.71 -4.64 17.59
C TYR A 20 8.03 -3.88 17.45
N ASP A 21 8.02 -2.55 17.63
CA ASP A 21 9.24 -1.74 17.50
C ASP A 21 10.09 -1.89 18.77
N ASP A 22 11.31 -2.39 18.63
CA ASP A 22 12.30 -2.42 19.70
C ASP A 22 13.28 -1.24 19.52
N PRO A 23 13.49 -0.39 20.53
CA PRO A 23 14.44 0.73 20.45
C PRO A 23 15.91 0.30 20.32
N THR A 24 16.22 -0.99 20.43
CA THR A 24 17.56 -1.55 20.25
C THR A 24 17.79 -2.19 18.88
N ASP A 25 16.76 -2.29 18.04
CA ASP A 25 16.88 -2.83 16.68
C ASP A 25 17.61 -1.85 15.75
N ALA A 26 18.43 -2.40 14.86
CA ALA A 26 19.16 -1.63 13.86
C ALA A 26 18.20 -1.13 12.76
N GLY A 27 17.65 0.07 12.94
CA GLY A 27 16.84 0.78 11.95
C GLY A 27 17.04 2.29 12.01
N GLU A 28 17.26 2.94 10.87
CA GLU A 28 17.45 4.40 10.80
C GLU A 28 16.14 5.18 10.98
N VAL A 29 14.99 4.53 10.72
CA VAL A 29 13.65 5.11 10.77
C VAL A 29 12.66 4.09 11.33
N SER A 30 11.61 4.55 12.01
CA SER A 30 10.56 3.65 12.51
C SER A 30 9.72 3.06 11.37
N HIS A 31 9.06 1.93 11.62
CA HIS A 31 8.17 1.29 10.64
C HIS A 31 7.06 2.24 10.16
N PHE A 32 6.55 3.10 11.03
CA PHE A 32 5.56 4.12 10.67
C PHE A 32 6.15 5.22 9.77
N GLN A 33 7.38 5.66 10.04
CA GLN A 33 8.06 6.66 9.22
C GLN A 33 8.36 6.14 7.83
N ALA A 34 8.86 4.90 7.72
CA ALA A 34 9.08 4.23 6.44
C ALA A 34 7.78 4.12 5.61
N LEU A 35 6.68 3.71 6.26
CA LEU A 35 5.36 3.66 5.62
C LEU A 35 4.92 5.06 5.14
N THR A 36 5.06 6.08 5.97
CA THR A 36 4.62 7.44 5.64
C THR A 36 5.44 8.02 4.49
N ALA A 37 6.74 7.77 4.44
CA ALA A 37 7.59 8.16 3.33
C ALA A 37 7.16 7.49 2.02
N ALA A 38 6.90 6.17 2.04
CA ALA A 38 6.42 5.43 0.87
C ALA A 38 5.02 5.89 0.41
N LEU A 39 4.11 6.21 1.36
CA LEU A 39 2.79 6.75 1.06
C LEU A 39 2.87 8.14 0.44
N SER A 40 3.77 9.00 0.94
CA SER A 40 3.98 10.34 0.38
C SER A 40 4.47 10.29 -1.07
N ALA A 41 5.24 9.26 -1.44
CA ALA A 41 5.73 9.09 -2.81
C ALA A 41 4.64 8.58 -3.78
N THR A 42 3.57 7.97 -3.27
CA THR A 42 2.56 7.27 -4.07
C THR A 42 1.19 7.94 -4.05
N VAL A 43 0.87 8.73 -3.03
CA VAL A 43 -0.38 9.47 -2.90
C VAL A 43 -0.16 10.93 -3.26
N GLY A 44 -0.79 11.37 -4.35
CA GLY A 44 -0.72 12.76 -4.78
C GLY A 44 -1.87 13.16 -5.69
N LEU A 45 -1.80 14.39 -6.24
CA LEU A 45 -2.80 14.93 -7.16
C LEU A 45 -3.01 14.04 -8.39
N GLY A 46 -1.95 13.35 -8.84
CA GLY A 46 -2.00 12.37 -9.93
C GLY A 46 -2.98 11.22 -9.68
N ASN A 47 -3.14 10.74 -8.45
CA ASN A 47 -4.11 9.69 -8.14
C ASN A 47 -5.55 10.23 -8.20
N ILE A 48 -5.77 11.45 -7.74
CA ILE A 48 -7.10 12.08 -7.74
C ILE A 48 -7.53 12.38 -9.18
N ALA A 49 -6.65 13.04 -9.96
CA ALA A 49 -6.90 13.33 -11.36
C ALA A 49 -7.00 12.05 -12.21
N GLY A 50 -6.15 11.06 -11.94
CA GLY A 50 -6.17 9.76 -12.63
C GLY A 50 -7.49 9.02 -12.42
N VAL A 51 -8.03 9.01 -11.20
CA VAL A 51 -9.37 8.46 -10.92
C VAL A 51 -10.45 9.24 -11.67
N ALA A 52 -10.41 10.57 -11.66
CA ALA A 52 -11.39 11.40 -12.34
C ALA A 52 -11.41 11.13 -13.86
N ILE A 53 -10.23 11.01 -14.48
CA ILE A 53 -10.09 10.67 -15.91
C ILE A 53 -10.56 9.24 -16.17
N ALA A 54 -10.14 8.27 -15.36
CA ALA A 54 -10.50 6.86 -15.53
C ALA A 54 -12.01 6.63 -15.44
N VAL A 55 -12.69 7.28 -14.49
CA VAL A 55 -14.15 7.19 -14.33
C VAL A 55 -14.87 8.02 -15.38
N GLY A 56 -14.37 9.22 -15.70
CA GLY A 56 -14.96 10.09 -16.70
C GLY A 56 -14.96 9.48 -18.11
N MET A 57 -13.87 8.79 -18.49
CA MET A 57 -13.75 8.14 -19.80
C MET A 57 -14.24 6.69 -19.80
N GLY A 58 -13.97 5.93 -18.73
CA GLY A 58 -14.29 4.50 -18.63
C GLY A 58 -15.66 4.20 -18.02
N GLY A 59 -16.38 5.21 -17.56
CA GLY A 59 -17.66 5.07 -16.85
C GLY A 59 -17.50 4.55 -15.42
N PRO A 60 -18.62 4.40 -14.68
CA PRO A 60 -18.60 4.03 -13.26
C PRO A 60 -18.04 2.62 -12.99
N GLY A 61 -17.99 1.75 -14.01
CA GLY A 61 -17.39 0.42 -13.91
C GLY A 61 -15.87 0.43 -13.77
N ALA A 62 -15.19 1.53 -14.11
CA ALA A 62 -13.74 1.66 -13.95
C ALA A 62 -13.30 1.49 -12.48
N THR A 63 -14.11 1.98 -11.53
CA THR A 63 -13.82 1.89 -10.09
C THR A 63 -13.66 0.44 -9.62
N LEU A 64 -14.48 -0.48 -10.12
CA LEU A 64 -14.38 -1.91 -9.79
C LEU A 64 -13.01 -2.47 -10.21
N TRP A 65 -12.59 -2.15 -11.43
CA TRP A 65 -11.29 -2.60 -11.96
C TRP A 65 -10.11 -1.94 -11.26
N MET A 66 -10.23 -0.68 -10.85
CA MET A 66 -9.20 0.01 -10.05
C MET A 66 -9.00 -0.68 -8.69
N VAL A 67 -10.08 -1.12 -8.04
CA VAL A 67 -10.01 -1.88 -6.78
C VAL A 67 -9.32 -3.23 -7.01
N ILE A 68 -9.70 -3.98 -8.05
CA ILE A 68 -9.08 -5.28 -8.37
C ILE A 68 -7.59 -5.10 -8.68
N ALA A 69 -7.23 -4.10 -9.49
CA ALA A 69 -5.84 -3.78 -9.80
C ALA A 69 -5.04 -3.40 -8.54
N GLY A 70 -5.64 -2.63 -7.62
CA GLY A 70 -5.05 -2.31 -6.33
C GLY A 70 -4.80 -3.54 -5.45
N LEU A 71 -5.77 -4.47 -5.40
CA LEU A 71 -5.63 -5.73 -4.65
C LEU A 71 -4.46 -6.58 -5.16
N LEU A 72 -4.33 -6.72 -6.49
CA LEU A 72 -3.22 -7.42 -7.12
C LEU A 72 -1.89 -6.68 -6.92
N GLY A 73 -1.92 -5.34 -7.02
CA GLY A 73 -0.76 -4.46 -6.82
C GLY A 73 -0.16 -4.56 -5.43
N MET A 74 -0.96 -4.76 -4.38
CA MET A 74 -0.43 -4.99 -3.01
C MET A 74 0.45 -6.23 -2.93
N THR A 75 0.05 -7.32 -3.60
CA THR A 75 0.87 -8.55 -3.66
C THR A 75 2.17 -8.33 -4.43
N ALA A 76 2.14 -7.54 -5.50
CA ALA A 76 3.34 -7.20 -6.27
C ALA A 76 4.30 -6.33 -5.45
N LYS A 77 3.80 -5.30 -4.77
CA LYS A 77 4.59 -4.43 -3.88
C LYS A 77 5.21 -5.19 -2.72
N PHE A 78 4.49 -6.15 -2.14
CA PHE A 78 5.06 -7.01 -1.11
C PHE A 78 6.22 -7.86 -1.65
N ALA A 79 6.11 -8.39 -2.87
CA ALA A 79 7.21 -9.11 -3.51
C ALA A 79 8.41 -8.20 -3.81
N GLU A 80 8.18 -6.97 -4.28
CA GLU A 80 9.24 -5.97 -4.51
C GLU A 80 9.99 -5.58 -3.25
N CYS A 81 9.33 -5.48 -2.09
CA CYS A 81 10.00 -5.14 -0.83
C CYS A 81 10.68 -6.35 -0.15
N THR A 82 10.38 -7.57 -0.60
CA THR A 82 11.00 -8.81 -0.07
C THR A 82 12.24 -9.23 -0.88
N LEU A 83 12.26 -8.91 -2.18
CA LEU A 83 13.40 -9.12 -3.09
C LEU A 83 14.46 -8.04 -2.91
#